data_AF-D8EWZ9-F1
#
_entry.id   AF-D8EWZ9-F1
#
_cell.length_a   1.000
_cell.length_b   1.000
_cell.length_c   1.000
_cell.angle_alpha   90.00
_cell.angle_beta   90.00
_cell.angle_gamma   90.00
#
_symmetry.space_group_name_H-M   'P 1'
#
loop_
_entity.id
_entity.type
_entity.pdbx_description
1 polymer ?
#
loop_
_entity_poly.entity_id
_entity_poly.type
_entity_poly.pdbx_seq_one_letter_code
_entity_poly.pdbx_strand_id
1 'polypeptide(L)'
;MMYQNVAPDTLVEHPEMILNFNGMMEEKAAVHKLNEKVLLHLLNLLDETAFVQSNLYWLSLARINELAIICAGNYAENCEFALVGDLLMNPRLILIHVRGRHHPIVKKRHTPLTEQFSHMAVSREGVIDWLKKQTIVETRQQALLPHLLGRMKDSETFHASHMDSIESRLKRVADLTGYLACQRLENQSSIVKWLRKASPADRDMVESRFRRFDFKRFYLMGEDIKRIAKDATYESRFLKKALNDSKGN
;
A
#
# COMPACT_ATOMS: atom_id res chain seq x y z
N MET A 1 8.61 45.44 15.62
CA MET A 1 8.50 44.07 16.17
C MET A 1 9.52 43.20 15.45
N MET A 2 10.52 42.73 16.19
CA MET A 2 11.60 41.90 15.65
C MET A 2 11.06 40.50 15.35
N TYR A 3 11.21 40.05 14.10
CA TYR A 3 11.15 38.63 13.78
C TYR A 3 12.38 37.97 14.39
N GLN A 4 12.19 37.22 15.48
CA GLN A 4 13.23 36.34 15.98
C GLN A 4 13.37 35.18 14.99
N ASN A 5 14.55 35.12 14.36
CA ASN A 5 15.07 33.95 13.68
C ASN A 5 15.07 32.78 14.67
N VAL A 6 14.18 31.82 14.46
CA VAL A 6 14.30 30.49 15.08
C VAL A 6 15.24 29.69 14.20
N ALA A 7 16.39 29.31 14.75
CA ALA A 7 17.36 28.45 14.10
C ALA A 7 16.72 27.09 13.71
N PRO A 8 17.17 26.41 12.64
CA PRO A 8 16.63 25.11 12.23
C PRO A 8 16.95 23.94 13.19
N ASP A 9 17.71 24.20 14.25
CA ASP A 9 18.10 23.20 15.24
C ASP A 9 17.28 23.36 16.51
N THR A 10 16.32 22.45 16.71
CA THR A 10 15.86 21.84 18.00
C THR A 10 14.42 21.35 17.91
N LEU A 11 14.13 20.46 16.96
CA LEU A 11 13.20 19.37 17.24
C LEU A 11 14.08 18.15 17.51
N VAL A 12 14.52 18.00 18.76
CA VAL A 12 14.92 16.67 19.26
C VAL A 12 13.62 15.90 19.41
N GLU A 13 13.13 15.48 18.24
CA GLU A 13 12.07 14.55 17.93
C GLU A 13 12.21 13.33 18.85
N HIS A 14 11.22 13.06 19.72
CA HIS A 14 11.27 11.96 20.70
C HIS A 14 11.67 10.62 20.03
N PRO A 15 12.95 10.20 20.10
CA PRO A 15 13.41 9.03 19.35
C PRO A 15 12.73 7.77 19.86
N GLU A 16 12.34 7.78 21.13
CA GLU A 16 11.57 6.74 21.80
C GLU A 16 10.22 6.46 21.13
N MET A 17 9.51 7.48 20.64
CA MET A 17 8.21 7.27 19.99
C MET A 17 8.38 6.51 18.67
N ILE A 18 9.36 6.89 17.84
CA ILE A 18 9.65 6.17 16.60
C ILE A 18 10.21 4.78 16.88
N LEU A 19 11.06 4.61 17.90
CA LEU A 19 11.57 3.29 18.26
C LEU A 19 10.46 2.36 18.78
N ASN A 20 9.51 2.90 19.56
CA ASN A 20 8.32 2.18 20.00
C ASN A 20 7.43 1.81 18.81
N PHE A 21 7.18 2.75 17.90
CA PHE A 21 6.43 2.49 16.67
C PHE A 21 7.14 1.42 15.80
N ASN A 22 8.46 1.50 15.71
CA ASN A 22 9.30 0.56 14.99
C ASN A 22 9.18 -0.86 15.56
N GLY A 23 9.20 -1.00 16.90
CA GLY A 23 9.00 -2.27 17.60
C GLY A 23 7.57 -2.81 17.47
N MET A 24 6.56 -1.94 17.57
CA MET A 24 5.17 -2.32 17.35
C MET A 24 4.96 -2.90 15.94
N MET A 25 5.55 -2.31 14.90
CA MET A 25 5.49 -2.86 13.55
C MET A 25 6.11 -4.26 13.47
N GLU A 26 7.24 -4.51 14.14
CA GLU A 26 7.88 -5.83 14.20
C GLU A 26 6.98 -6.86 14.90
N GLU A 27 6.32 -6.49 15.99
CA GLU A 27 5.34 -7.34 16.67
C GLU A 27 4.17 -7.67 15.76
N LYS A 28 3.56 -6.68 15.09
CA LYS A 28 2.44 -6.91 14.16
C LYS A 28 2.85 -7.74 12.94
N ALA A 29 4.09 -7.63 12.48
CA ALA A 29 4.63 -8.45 11.40
C ALA A 29 4.76 -9.93 11.78
N ALA A 30 5.11 -10.21 13.03
CA ALA A 30 5.29 -11.57 13.55
C ALA A 30 3.95 -12.30 13.77
N VAL A 31 2.86 -11.57 13.99
CA VAL A 31 1.53 -12.17 14.16
C VAL A 31 0.92 -12.45 12.78
N HIS A 32 0.43 -13.68 12.55
CA HIS A 32 -0.26 -14.13 11.32
C HIS A 32 -1.61 -13.41 11.02
N LYS A 33 -1.76 -12.14 11.43
CA LYS A 33 -2.99 -11.34 11.33
C LYS A 33 -2.81 -10.08 10.49
N LEU A 34 -1.75 -9.97 9.68
CA LEU A 34 -1.62 -8.87 8.72
C LEU A 34 -2.83 -8.83 7.79
N ASN A 35 -3.51 -7.69 7.76
CA ASN A 35 -4.66 -7.42 6.90
C ASN A 35 -4.80 -5.91 6.67
N GLU A 36 -5.67 -5.51 5.73
CA GLU A 36 -5.88 -4.11 5.36
C GLU A 36 -6.21 -3.23 6.57
N LYS A 37 -7.01 -3.70 7.55
CA LYS A 37 -7.36 -2.91 8.74
C LYS A 37 -6.15 -2.62 9.62
N VAL A 38 -5.29 -3.62 9.83
CA VAL A 38 -4.06 -3.45 10.62
C VAL A 38 -3.12 -2.47 9.91
N LEU A 39 -2.95 -2.60 8.60
CA LEU A 39 -2.09 -1.71 7.82
C LEU A 39 -2.60 -0.26 7.81
N LEU A 40 -3.92 -0.07 7.69
CA LEU A 40 -4.54 1.25 7.79
C LEU A 40 -4.39 1.86 9.18
N HIS A 41 -4.52 1.06 10.24
CA HIS A 41 -4.28 1.53 11.58
C HIS A 41 -2.83 2.00 11.78
N LEU A 42 -1.85 1.23 11.30
CA LEU A 42 -0.43 1.66 11.32
C LEU A 42 -0.21 2.95 10.53
N LEU A 43 -0.85 3.09 9.36
CA LEU A 43 -0.75 4.29 8.55
C LEU A 43 -1.34 5.52 9.25
N ASN A 44 -2.54 5.38 9.83
CA ASN A 44 -3.17 6.47 10.57
C ASN A 44 -2.34 6.87 11.79
N LEU A 45 -1.81 5.90 12.54
CA LEU A 45 -0.91 6.18 13.66
C LEU A 45 0.33 6.94 13.20
N LEU A 46 0.94 6.55 12.06
CA LEU A 46 2.08 7.25 11.49
C LEU A 46 1.72 8.69 11.08
N ASP A 47 0.56 8.89 10.45
CA ASP A 47 0.09 10.20 9.99
C ASP A 47 -0.32 11.14 11.15
N GLU A 48 -0.66 10.58 12.31
CA GLU A 48 -0.92 11.33 13.55
C GLU A 48 0.35 11.72 14.31
N THR A 49 1.53 11.23 13.90
CA THR A 49 2.81 11.59 14.54
C THR A 49 3.30 12.98 14.11
N ALA A 50 4.09 13.63 14.98
CA ALA A 50 4.70 14.92 14.69
C ALA A 50 5.88 14.87 13.68
N PHE A 51 6.29 13.68 13.22
CA PHE A 51 7.48 13.47 12.39
C PHE A 51 7.27 13.76 10.89
N VAL A 52 6.22 14.49 10.54
CA VAL A 52 5.81 14.72 9.15
C VAL A 52 6.99 15.27 8.35
N GLN A 53 7.38 14.53 7.30
CA GLN A 53 8.51 14.81 6.38
C GLN A 53 9.93 14.45 6.86
N SER A 54 10.13 13.86 8.03
CA SER A 54 11.48 13.39 8.43
C SER A 54 11.88 12.08 7.76
N ASN A 55 13.18 11.76 7.74
CA ASN A 55 13.69 10.48 7.24
C ASN A 55 13.06 9.28 7.99
N LEU A 56 12.78 9.44 9.28
CA LEU A 56 12.14 8.42 10.11
C LEU A 56 10.69 8.16 9.68
N TYR A 57 9.97 9.21 9.31
CA TYR A 57 8.63 9.12 8.76
C TYR A 57 8.62 8.36 7.43
N TRP A 58 9.50 8.75 6.49
CA TRP A 58 9.56 8.09 5.18
C TRP A 58 9.98 6.62 5.27
N LEU A 59 10.95 6.29 6.13
CA LEU A 59 11.29 4.89 6.38
C LEU A 59 10.14 4.11 7.02
N SER A 60 9.39 4.72 7.94
CA SER A 60 8.22 4.09 8.55
C SER A 60 7.12 3.84 7.52
N LEU A 61 6.85 4.80 6.63
CA LEU A 61 5.90 4.65 5.53
C LEU A 61 6.33 3.51 4.58
N ALA A 62 7.63 3.45 4.23
CA ALA A 62 8.17 2.38 3.42
C ALA A 62 8.03 1.01 4.10
N ARG A 63 8.23 0.92 5.43
CA ARG A 63 7.99 -0.32 6.18
C ARG A 63 6.52 -0.77 6.11
N ILE A 64 5.58 0.16 6.22
CA ILE A 64 4.14 -0.16 6.04
C ILE A 64 3.88 -0.65 4.61
N ASN A 65 4.51 -0.05 3.60
CA ASN A 65 4.42 -0.51 2.21
C ASN A 65 4.97 -1.95 2.05
N GLU A 66 6.12 -2.26 2.65
CA GLU A 66 6.69 -3.62 2.66
C GLU A 66 5.73 -4.62 3.30
N LEU A 67 5.13 -4.29 4.46
CA LEU A 67 4.13 -5.15 5.10
C LEU A 67 2.89 -5.35 4.23
N ALA A 68 2.43 -4.31 3.53
CA ALA A 68 1.29 -4.38 2.63
C ALA A 68 1.59 -5.26 1.40
N ILE A 69 2.81 -5.21 0.86
CA ILE A 69 3.25 -6.09 -0.24
C ILE A 69 3.28 -7.54 0.23
N ILE A 70 3.85 -7.81 1.40
CA ILE A 70 3.92 -9.16 1.98
C ILE A 70 2.50 -9.70 2.23
N CYS A 71 1.61 -8.87 2.77
CA CYS A 71 0.21 -9.22 2.98
C CYS A 71 -0.51 -9.57 1.66
N ALA A 72 -0.34 -8.76 0.62
CA ALA A 72 -0.92 -9.03 -0.70
C ALA A 72 -0.32 -10.29 -1.35
N GLY A 73 0.98 -10.53 -1.16
CA GLY A 73 1.64 -11.78 -1.54
C GLY A 73 0.96 -12.98 -0.87
N ASN A 74 0.89 -12.99 0.46
CA ASN A 74 0.25 -14.07 1.22
C ASN A 74 -1.21 -14.30 0.78
N TYR A 75 -1.99 -13.25 0.52
CA TYR A 75 -3.34 -13.38 -0.02
C TYR A 75 -3.35 -14.04 -1.41
N ALA A 76 -2.45 -13.64 -2.30
CA ALA A 76 -2.34 -14.25 -3.63
C ALA A 76 -1.97 -15.74 -3.55
N GLU A 77 -1.06 -16.10 -2.65
CA GLU A 77 -0.61 -17.48 -2.44
C GLU A 77 -1.71 -18.40 -1.91
N ASN A 78 -2.66 -17.84 -1.15
CA ASN A 78 -3.80 -18.55 -0.58
C ASN A 78 -5.08 -18.45 -1.44
N CYS A 79 -4.99 -17.93 -2.66
CA CYS A 79 -6.12 -17.69 -3.56
C CYS A 79 -7.18 -16.70 -3.01
N GLU A 80 -6.82 -15.84 -2.06
CA GLU A 80 -7.71 -14.82 -1.50
C GLU A 80 -7.78 -13.58 -2.41
N PHE A 81 -8.20 -13.79 -3.67
CA PHE A 81 -8.11 -12.78 -4.74
C PHE A 81 -8.87 -11.50 -4.44
N ALA A 82 -9.99 -11.58 -3.72
CA ALA A 82 -10.74 -10.41 -3.28
C ALA A 82 -9.89 -9.51 -2.36
N LEU A 83 -9.13 -10.11 -1.44
CA LEU A 83 -8.27 -9.39 -0.50
C LEU A 83 -7.03 -8.81 -1.19
N VAL A 84 -6.47 -9.52 -2.18
CA VAL A 84 -5.45 -8.95 -3.07
C VAL A 84 -6.01 -7.73 -3.80
N GLY A 85 -7.21 -7.89 -4.38
CA GLY A 85 -7.94 -6.82 -5.04
C GLY A 85 -8.14 -5.62 -4.14
N ASP A 86 -8.45 -5.82 -2.86
CA ASP A 86 -8.62 -4.74 -1.89
C ASP A 86 -7.35 -3.94 -1.63
N LEU A 87 -6.19 -4.59 -1.58
CA LEU A 87 -4.93 -3.90 -1.39
C LEU A 87 -4.43 -3.21 -2.67
N LEU A 88 -4.64 -3.80 -3.85
CA LEU A 88 -4.04 -3.34 -5.11
C LEU A 88 -4.96 -2.54 -6.03
N MET A 89 -6.25 -2.88 -6.10
CA MET A 89 -7.13 -2.44 -7.20
C MET A 89 -8.42 -1.76 -6.73
N ASN A 90 -9.09 -2.30 -5.72
CA ASN A 90 -10.39 -1.83 -5.26
C ASN A 90 -10.21 -0.62 -4.34
N PRO A 91 -10.63 0.58 -4.77
CA PRO A 91 -10.51 1.75 -3.92
C PRO A 91 -11.28 1.58 -2.61
N ARG A 92 -10.73 2.17 -1.55
CA ARG A 92 -11.31 2.14 -0.19
C ARG A 92 -12.56 3.01 -0.09
N LEU A 93 -12.63 4.09 -0.86
CA LEU A 93 -13.79 4.99 -0.90
C LEU A 93 -14.05 5.50 -2.32
N ILE A 94 -15.24 5.18 -2.83
CA ILE A 94 -15.79 5.73 -4.06
C ILE A 94 -17.10 6.45 -3.72
N LEU A 95 -17.23 7.68 -4.20
CA LEU A 95 -18.42 8.51 -4.08
C LEU A 95 -19.12 8.58 -5.44
N ILE A 96 -20.44 8.39 -5.43
CA ILE A 96 -21.30 8.51 -6.60
C ILE A 96 -22.11 9.79 -6.44
N HIS A 97 -21.76 10.80 -7.22
CA HIS A 97 -22.48 12.06 -7.29
C HIS A 97 -23.67 11.89 -8.22
N VAL A 98 -24.87 12.24 -7.76
CA VAL A 98 -26.11 12.09 -8.55
C VAL A 98 -26.66 13.48 -8.85
N ARG A 99 -26.98 13.75 -10.12
CA ARG A 99 -27.56 15.04 -10.53
C ARG A 99 -28.81 15.35 -9.71
N GLY A 100 -28.87 16.58 -9.19
CA GLY A 100 -30.00 17.05 -8.35
C GLY A 100 -29.95 16.57 -6.89
N ARG A 101 -28.92 15.82 -6.47
CA ARG A 101 -28.66 15.53 -5.05
C ARG A 101 -27.48 16.34 -4.55
N HIS A 102 -27.62 16.88 -3.33
CA HIS A 102 -26.56 17.66 -2.69
C HIS A 102 -25.42 16.82 -2.12
N HIS A 103 -25.72 15.58 -1.68
CA HIS A 103 -24.74 14.71 -1.04
C HIS A 103 -24.45 13.48 -1.92
N PRO A 104 -23.17 13.12 -2.09
CA PRO A 104 -22.80 11.92 -2.80
C PRO A 104 -23.23 10.66 -2.05
N ILE A 105 -23.46 9.58 -2.80
CA ILE A 105 -23.78 8.27 -2.26
C ILE A 105 -22.48 7.45 -2.22
N VAL A 106 -22.15 6.90 -1.06
CA VAL A 106 -20.99 6.00 -0.94
C VAL A 106 -21.26 4.71 -1.70
N LYS A 107 -20.37 4.34 -2.62
CA LYS A 107 -20.41 3.02 -3.27
C LYS A 107 -20.10 1.95 -2.24
N LYS A 108 -20.97 0.94 -2.13
CA LYS A 108 -20.67 -0.28 -1.37
C LYS A 108 -19.55 -1.05 -2.08
N ARG A 109 -18.46 -1.39 -1.37
CA ARG A 109 -17.35 -2.18 -1.94
C ARG A 109 -17.90 -3.55 -2.39
N HIS A 110 -17.38 -4.08 -3.49
CA HIS A 110 -17.80 -5.34 -4.13
C HIS A 110 -19.24 -5.42 -4.67
N THR A 111 -20.15 -4.51 -4.30
CA THR A 111 -21.47 -4.42 -4.93
C THR A 111 -21.36 -3.74 -6.30
N PRO A 112 -21.89 -4.33 -7.39
CA PRO A 112 -22.04 -3.65 -8.67
C PRO A 112 -22.92 -2.41 -8.56
N LEU A 113 -22.57 -1.33 -9.27
CA LEU A 113 -23.41 -0.12 -9.28
C LEU A 113 -24.82 -0.40 -9.78
N THR A 114 -24.98 -1.30 -10.75
CA THR A 114 -26.30 -1.70 -11.26
C THR A 114 -27.18 -2.36 -10.22
N GLU A 115 -26.58 -3.03 -9.23
CA GLU A 115 -27.31 -3.63 -8.11
C GLU A 115 -27.63 -2.57 -7.05
N GLN A 116 -26.64 -1.75 -6.66
CA GLN A 116 -26.82 -0.69 -5.67
C GLN A 116 -27.87 0.36 -6.10
N PHE A 117 -27.98 0.62 -7.41
CA PHE A 117 -28.92 1.57 -8.01
C PHE A 117 -30.07 0.87 -8.76
N SER A 118 -30.33 -0.40 -8.46
CA SER A 118 -31.40 -1.18 -9.10
C SER A 118 -32.78 -0.53 -9.05
N HIS A 119 -33.06 0.28 -8.03
CA HIS A 119 -34.33 0.99 -7.86
C HIS A 119 -34.50 2.22 -8.76
N MET A 120 -33.46 2.64 -9.51
CA MET A 120 -33.52 3.85 -10.34
C MET A 120 -34.17 3.60 -11.70
N ALA A 121 -34.35 2.35 -12.11
CA ALA A 121 -35.04 1.96 -13.33
C ALA A 121 -35.60 0.54 -13.24
N VAL A 122 -36.53 0.20 -14.14
CA VAL A 122 -37.23 -1.10 -14.13
C VAL A 122 -36.33 -2.24 -14.62
N SER A 123 -35.39 -1.98 -15.53
CA SER A 123 -34.48 -2.98 -16.10
C SER A 123 -33.02 -2.64 -15.81
N ARG A 124 -32.15 -3.66 -15.92
CA ARG A 124 -30.71 -3.49 -15.75
C ARG A 124 -30.12 -2.51 -16.76
N GLU A 125 -30.56 -2.58 -18.02
CA GLU A 125 -30.16 -1.67 -19.09
C GLU A 125 -30.59 -0.23 -18.77
N GLY A 126 -31.81 -0.06 -18.23
CA GLY A 126 -32.29 1.22 -17.76
C GLY A 126 -31.44 1.80 -16.63
N VAL A 127 -30.98 0.96 -15.70
CA VAL A 127 -30.08 1.40 -14.62
C VAL A 127 -28.72 1.81 -15.18
N ILE A 128 -28.18 1.08 -16.17
CA ILE A 128 -26.91 1.45 -16.83
C ILE A 128 -27.04 2.81 -17.52
N ASP A 129 -28.11 3.03 -18.27
CA ASP A 129 -28.36 4.30 -18.95
C ASP A 129 -28.57 5.45 -17.96
N TRP A 130 -29.26 5.19 -16.86
CA TRP A 130 -29.40 6.15 -15.77
C TRP A 130 -28.05 6.50 -15.14
N LEU A 131 -27.23 5.50 -14.81
CA LEU A 131 -25.89 5.71 -14.24
C LEU A 131 -25.03 6.59 -15.17
N LYS A 132 -25.01 6.31 -16.47
CA LYS A 132 -24.25 7.09 -17.46
C LYS A 132 -24.70 8.55 -17.55
N LYS A 133 -26.01 8.81 -17.46
CA LYS A 133 -26.59 10.14 -17.70
C LYS A 133 -26.68 11.00 -16.44
N GLN A 134 -26.84 10.37 -15.28
CA GLN A 134 -27.21 11.06 -14.03
C GLN A 134 -26.13 11.02 -12.97
N THR A 135 -25.00 10.32 -13.19
CA THR A 135 -23.97 10.16 -12.16
C THR A 135 -22.57 10.53 -12.61
N ILE A 136 -21.75 10.96 -11.64
CA ILE A 136 -20.30 11.12 -11.76
C ILE A 136 -19.67 10.27 -10.66
N VAL A 137 -18.64 9.50 -11.03
CA VAL A 137 -17.89 8.66 -10.09
C VAL A 137 -16.63 9.39 -9.65
N GLU A 138 -16.43 9.47 -8.34
CA GLU A 138 -15.24 10.06 -7.74
C GLU A 138 -14.56 9.04 -6.82
N THR A 139 -13.28 8.75 -7.08
CA THR A 139 -12.45 7.96 -6.16
C THR A 139 -11.81 8.88 -5.13
N ARG A 140 -12.28 8.83 -3.88
CA ARG A 140 -11.72 9.65 -2.78
C ARG A 140 -10.54 9.00 -2.09
N GLN A 141 -10.56 7.67 -1.95
CA GLN A 141 -9.45 6.93 -1.36
C GLN A 141 -9.11 5.74 -2.26
N GLN A 142 -7.93 5.78 -2.86
CA GLN A 142 -7.40 4.69 -3.67
C GLN A 142 -7.22 3.40 -2.85
N ALA A 143 -6.97 2.27 -3.52
CA ALA A 143 -6.51 1.06 -2.86
C ALA A 143 -5.20 1.34 -2.09
N LEU A 144 -4.93 0.57 -1.04
CA LEU A 144 -3.87 0.90 -0.09
C LEU A 144 -2.47 0.94 -0.72
N LEU A 145 -2.12 -0.05 -1.53
CA LEU A 145 -0.78 -0.14 -2.14
C LEU A 145 -0.53 0.99 -3.17
N PRO A 146 -1.44 1.29 -4.11
CA PRO A 146 -1.31 2.47 -4.96
C PRO A 146 -1.20 3.78 -4.17
N HIS A 147 -1.97 3.92 -3.10
CA HIS A 147 -1.90 5.11 -2.24
C HIS A 147 -0.53 5.28 -1.58
N LEU A 148 0.01 4.21 -0.97
CA LEU A 148 1.34 4.24 -0.35
C LEU A 148 2.44 4.51 -1.38
N LEU A 149 2.39 3.84 -2.55
CA LEU A 149 3.35 4.05 -3.63
C LEU A 149 3.30 5.50 -4.14
N GLY A 150 2.10 6.06 -4.32
CA GLY A 150 1.91 7.46 -4.72
C GLY A 150 2.61 8.41 -3.76
N ARG A 151 2.35 8.27 -2.45
CA ARG A 151 3.01 9.09 -1.42
C ARG A 151 4.54 8.98 -1.44
N MET A 152 5.07 7.78 -1.67
CA MET A 152 6.52 7.56 -1.77
C MET A 152 7.13 8.12 -3.06
N LYS A 153 6.37 8.18 -4.15
CA LYS A 153 6.80 8.85 -5.39
C LYS A 153 6.81 10.36 -5.23
N ASP A 154 5.72 10.90 -4.71
CA ASP A 154 5.50 12.34 -4.53
C ASP A 154 6.47 12.95 -3.53
N SER A 155 7.04 12.14 -2.62
CA SER A 155 8.06 12.61 -1.67
C SER A 155 9.40 12.88 -2.33
N GLU A 156 9.69 12.24 -3.47
CA GLU A 156 10.99 12.22 -4.14
C GLU A 156 12.18 11.81 -3.22
N THR A 157 11.91 11.25 -2.05
CA THR A 157 12.94 10.97 -1.02
C THR A 157 13.63 9.62 -1.20
N PHE A 158 13.06 8.69 -1.97
CA PHE A 158 13.58 7.33 -2.09
C PHE A 158 14.52 7.15 -3.29
N HIS A 159 15.51 6.27 -3.16
CA HIS A 159 16.32 5.85 -4.31
C HIS A 159 15.46 5.21 -5.40
N ALA A 160 15.76 5.51 -6.67
CA ALA A 160 15.05 4.95 -7.83
C ALA A 160 15.03 3.42 -7.80
N SER A 161 16.16 2.79 -7.46
CA SER A 161 16.28 1.33 -7.35
C SER A 161 15.34 0.72 -6.29
N HIS A 162 15.02 1.46 -5.23
CA HIS A 162 14.04 1.00 -4.24
C HIS A 162 12.62 1.08 -4.80
N MET A 163 12.29 2.18 -5.48
CA MET A 163 10.99 2.38 -6.12
C MET A 163 10.73 1.34 -7.22
N ASP A 164 11.72 1.09 -8.08
CA ASP A 164 11.67 0.05 -9.12
C ASP A 164 11.43 -1.33 -8.50
N SER A 165 12.08 -1.61 -7.36
CA SER A 165 11.89 -2.86 -6.64
C SER A 165 10.49 -2.99 -6.04
N ILE A 166 9.85 -1.90 -5.61
CA ILE A 166 8.46 -1.91 -5.14
C ILE A 166 7.53 -2.22 -6.32
N GLU A 167 7.64 -1.48 -7.41
CA GLU A 167 6.78 -1.64 -8.59
C GLU A 167 6.89 -3.04 -9.18
N SER A 168 8.10 -3.58 -9.32
CA SER A 168 8.35 -4.93 -9.79
C SER A 168 7.63 -5.99 -8.93
N ARG A 169 7.62 -5.81 -7.61
CA ARG A 169 6.93 -6.73 -6.68
C ARG A 169 5.43 -6.58 -6.71
N LEU A 170 4.89 -5.36 -6.84
CA LEU A 170 3.46 -5.14 -7.03
C LEU A 170 2.96 -5.78 -8.32
N LYS A 171 3.70 -5.59 -9.42
CA LYS A 171 3.41 -6.23 -10.70
C LYS A 171 3.40 -7.76 -10.56
N ARG A 172 4.38 -8.32 -9.86
CA ARG A 172 4.43 -9.76 -9.59
C ARG A 172 3.22 -10.28 -8.80
N VAL A 173 2.75 -9.55 -7.78
CA VAL A 173 1.51 -9.92 -7.07
C VAL A 173 0.34 -9.94 -8.06
N ALA A 174 0.18 -8.88 -8.84
CA ALA A 174 -0.89 -8.79 -9.84
C ALA A 174 -0.82 -9.90 -10.90
N ASP A 175 0.36 -10.18 -11.44
CA ASP A 175 0.60 -11.24 -12.43
C ASP A 175 0.28 -12.63 -11.85
N LEU A 176 0.71 -12.90 -10.62
CA LEU A 176 0.40 -14.16 -9.93
C LEU A 176 -1.10 -14.31 -9.72
N THR A 177 -1.76 -13.30 -9.18
CA THR A 177 -3.21 -13.31 -8.94
C THR A 177 -3.99 -13.47 -10.23
N GLY A 178 -3.64 -12.74 -11.29
CA GLY A 178 -4.27 -12.87 -12.60
C GLY A 178 -4.10 -14.26 -13.18
N TYR A 179 -2.90 -14.83 -13.10
CA TYR A 179 -2.63 -16.19 -13.58
C TYR A 179 -3.45 -17.24 -12.82
N LEU A 180 -3.43 -17.22 -11.49
CA LEU A 180 -4.17 -18.17 -10.65
C LEU A 180 -5.68 -18.07 -10.87
N ALA A 181 -6.21 -16.84 -11.01
CA ALA A 181 -7.61 -16.61 -11.31
C ALA A 181 -8.01 -17.15 -12.71
N CYS A 182 -7.18 -16.92 -13.73
CA CYS A 182 -7.41 -17.45 -15.09
C CYS A 182 -7.40 -18.99 -15.12
N GLN A 183 -6.55 -19.63 -14.33
CA GLN A 183 -6.50 -21.09 -14.17
C GLN A 183 -7.63 -21.64 -13.30
N ARG A 184 -8.50 -20.79 -12.75
CA ARG A 184 -9.59 -21.15 -11.82
C ARG A 184 -9.08 -21.94 -10.60
N LEU A 185 -7.91 -21.55 -10.10
CA LEU A 185 -7.34 -22.14 -8.90
C LEU A 185 -7.93 -21.43 -7.69
N GLU A 186 -8.92 -22.06 -7.07
CA GLU A 186 -9.73 -21.45 -6.01
C GLU A 186 -9.11 -21.60 -4.60
N ASN A 187 -8.13 -22.49 -4.43
CA ASN A 187 -7.48 -22.72 -3.15
C ASN A 187 -6.10 -23.40 -3.33
N GLN A 188 -5.34 -23.44 -2.23
CA GLN A 188 -4.01 -24.03 -2.18
C GLN A 188 -3.98 -25.51 -2.60
N SER A 189 -5.02 -26.28 -2.26
CA SER A 189 -5.09 -27.70 -2.67
C SER A 189 -5.19 -27.85 -4.20
N SER A 190 -5.93 -26.96 -4.85
CA SER A 190 -6.04 -26.87 -6.30
C SER A 190 -4.72 -26.47 -6.94
N ILE A 191 -3.98 -25.54 -6.33
CA ILE A 191 -2.63 -25.16 -6.77
C ILE A 191 -1.69 -26.37 -6.72
N VAL A 192 -1.64 -27.09 -5.60
CA VAL A 192 -0.76 -28.27 -5.45
C VAL A 192 -1.10 -29.36 -6.45
N LYS A 193 -2.39 -29.64 -6.68
CA LYS A 193 -2.84 -30.61 -7.68
C LYS A 193 -2.46 -30.19 -9.09
N TRP A 194 -2.60 -28.90 -9.41
CA TRP A 194 -2.24 -28.35 -10.70
C TRP A 194 -0.72 -28.40 -10.93
N LEU A 195 0.09 -27.98 -9.95
CA LEU A 195 1.56 -28.01 -10.03
C LEU A 195 2.11 -29.41 -10.34
N ARG A 196 1.49 -30.47 -9.81
CA ARG A 196 1.90 -31.85 -10.11
C ARG A 196 1.73 -32.23 -11.58
N LYS A 197 0.78 -31.61 -12.28
CA LYS A 197 0.44 -31.88 -13.68
C LYS A 197 0.99 -30.83 -14.66
N ALA A 198 1.33 -29.65 -14.16
CA ALA A 198 1.85 -28.54 -14.95
C ALA A 198 3.16 -28.89 -15.65
N SER A 199 3.44 -28.25 -16.78
CA SER A 199 4.73 -28.35 -17.46
C SER A 199 5.86 -27.79 -16.58
N PRO A 200 7.14 -28.18 -16.80
CA PRO A 200 8.26 -27.58 -16.07
C PRO A 200 8.29 -26.05 -16.19
N ALA A 201 8.04 -25.51 -17.39
CA ALA A 201 8.00 -24.08 -17.63
C ALA A 201 6.90 -23.37 -16.81
N ASP A 202 5.69 -23.94 -16.75
CA ASP A 202 4.59 -23.40 -15.95
C ASP A 202 4.88 -23.47 -14.44
N ARG A 203 5.48 -24.57 -13.97
CA ARG A 203 5.90 -24.72 -12.56
C ARG A 203 6.93 -23.68 -12.21
N ASP A 204 7.98 -23.54 -13.00
CA ASP A 204 9.05 -22.55 -12.77
C ASP A 204 8.48 -21.12 -12.76
N MET A 205 7.58 -20.84 -13.69
CA MET A 205 6.90 -19.56 -13.80
C MET A 205 6.04 -19.24 -12.57
N VAL A 206 5.36 -20.24 -11.99
CA VAL A 206 4.55 -20.07 -10.78
C VAL A 206 5.43 -20.03 -9.52
N GLU A 207 6.34 -20.97 -9.33
CA GLU A 207 7.24 -21.04 -8.17
C GLU A 207 8.15 -19.82 -8.05
N SER A 208 8.66 -19.31 -9.17
CA SER A 208 9.46 -18.08 -9.18
C SER A 208 8.66 -16.89 -8.65
N ARG A 209 7.33 -16.88 -8.80
CA ARG A 209 6.40 -15.85 -8.27
C ARG A 209 5.93 -16.08 -6.84
N PHE A 210 6.07 -17.29 -6.29
CA PHE A 210 5.89 -17.57 -4.86
C PHE A 210 7.11 -17.13 -4.02
N ARG A 211 8.35 -17.46 -4.42
CA ARG A 211 9.55 -17.39 -3.55
C ARG A 211 10.14 -16.02 -3.09
N ARG A 212 9.41 -14.89 -3.00
CA ARG A 212 10.08 -13.57 -2.75
C ARG A 212 9.37 -12.54 -1.87
N PHE A 213 8.29 -12.90 -1.18
CA PHE A 213 7.73 -11.98 -0.17
C PHE A 213 8.38 -12.26 1.18
N ASP A 214 9.65 -11.89 1.32
CA ASP A 214 10.38 -11.98 2.58
C ASP A 214 10.35 -10.64 3.35
N PHE A 215 10.63 -10.71 4.64
CA PHE A 215 10.68 -9.55 5.52
C PHE A 215 12.06 -8.86 5.53
N LYS A 216 13.00 -9.24 4.65
CA LYS A 216 14.38 -8.73 4.70
C LYS A 216 14.41 -7.21 4.59
N ARG A 217 13.74 -6.64 3.58
CA ARG A 217 13.68 -5.18 3.39
C ARG A 217 12.99 -4.48 4.56
N PHE A 218 11.89 -5.05 5.05
CA PHE A 218 11.17 -4.55 6.23
C PHE A 218 12.07 -4.45 7.46
N TYR A 219 12.90 -5.46 7.74
CA TYR A 219 13.85 -5.44 8.85
C TYR A 219 15.03 -4.50 8.60
N LEU A 220 15.57 -4.46 7.37
CA LEU A 220 16.66 -3.53 7.04
C LEU A 220 16.24 -2.07 7.23
N MET A 221 15.02 -1.69 6.85
CA MET A 221 14.50 -0.34 7.13
C MET A 221 14.36 -0.07 8.64
N GLY A 222 13.95 -1.08 9.42
CA GLY A 222 13.90 -0.95 10.88
C GLY A 222 15.27 -0.74 11.51
N GLU A 223 16.30 -1.40 10.99
CA GLU A 223 17.68 -1.17 11.42
C GLU A 223 18.19 0.23 11.02
N ASP A 224 17.81 0.74 9.84
CA ASP A 224 18.14 2.12 9.45
C ASP A 224 17.46 3.14 10.39
N ILE A 225 16.19 2.92 10.76
CA ILE A 225 15.48 3.74 11.76
C ILE A 225 16.24 3.76 13.09
N LYS A 226 16.63 2.58 13.61
CA LYS A 226 17.39 2.46 14.86
C LYS A 226 18.74 3.19 14.81
N ARG A 227 19.38 3.23 13.64
CA ARG A 227 20.66 3.93 13.44
C ARG A 227 20.46 5.43 13.35
N ILE A 228 19.49 5.91 12.57
CA ILE A 228 19.16 7.34 12.45
C ILE A 228 18.74 7.92 13.81
N ALA A 229 17.97 7.17 14.59
CA ALA A 229 17.56 7.58 15.94
C ALA A 229 18.75 7.75 16.91
N LYS A 230 19.90 7.10 16.65
CA LYS A 230 21.14 7.23 17.44
C LYS A 230 22.10 8.25 16.84
N ASP A 231 22.10 8.37 15.52
CA ASP A 231 22.98 9.23 14.74
C ASP A 231 22.22 9.77 13.53
N ALA A 232 21.79 11.03 13.63
CA ALA A 232 21.04 11.71 12.58
C ALA A 232 21.83 11.88 11.26
N THR A 233 23.16 11.71 11.28
CA THR A 233 24.01 11.78 10.09
C THR A 233 24.06 10.48 9.30
N TYR A 234 23.51 9.38 9.86
CA TYR A 234 23.49 8.10 9.20
C TYR A 234 22.68 8.12 7.89
N GLU A 235 23.32 7.69 6.80
CA GLU A 235 22.68 7.59 5.49
C GLU A 235 21.93 6.25 5.35
N SER A 236 20.61 6.34 5.16
CA SER A 236 19.79 5.15 4.92
C SER A 236 20.10 4.53 3.55
N ARG A 237 19.97 3.20 3.49
CA ARG A 237 20.08 2.41 2.25
C ARG A 237 18.92 2.66 1.27
N PHE A 238 17.83 3.29 1.72
CA PHE A 238 16.59 3.43 0.96
C PHE A 238 16.27 4.87 0.57
N LEU A 239 16.79 5.85 1.33
CA LEU A 239 16.55 7.27 1.11
C LEU A 239 17.72 7.91 0.37
N LYS A 240 17.42 8.85 -0.51
CA LYS A 240 18.42 9.75 -1.09
C LYS A 240 19.06 10.56 0.02
N LYS A 241 20.33 10.88 -0.14
CA LYS A 241 21.00 11.87 0.71
C LYS A 241 20.23 13.20 0.59
N ALA A 242 19.92 13.83 1.71
CA ALA A 242 19.43 15.20 1.70
C ALA A 242 20.45 16.03 0.92
N LEU A 243 20.00 16.76 -0.11
CA LEU A 243 20.84 17.74 -0.79
C LEU A 243 21.12 18.85 0.21
N ASN A 244 22.17 18.70 1.02
CA ASN A 244 22.71 19.80 1.79
C ASN A 244 23.20 20.85 0.79
N ASP A 245 22.52 22.00 0.79
CA ASP A 245 22.91 23.29 0.25
C ASP A 245 23.71 23.26 -1.06
N SER A 246 23.00 23.50 -2.16
CA SER A 246 23.58 24.17 -3.32
C SER A 246 23.89 25.62 -2.91
N LYS A 247 25.01 25.78 -2.22
CA LYS A 247 25.94 26.91 -2.18
C LYS A 247 25.31 28.30 -2.31
N GLY A 248 25.49 29.07 -1.23
CA GLY A 248 25.67 30.51 -1.36
C GLY A 248 26.66 30.83 -2.47
N ASN A 249 26.23 31.75 -3.33
CA ASN A 249 27.03 32.76 -4.00
C ASN A 249 26.14 34.00 -4.12
#